data_AF-A0A1F5RDE5-F1
#
_entry.id   AF-A0A1F5RDE5-F1
#
_cell.length_a   1.000
_cell.length_b   1.000
_cell.length_c   1.000
_cell.angle_alpha   90.00
_cell.angle_beta   90.00
_cell.angle_gamma   90.00
#
_symmetry.space_group_name_H-M   'P 1'
#
loop_
_entity.id
_entity.type
_entity.pdbx_description
1 polymer ?
#
loop_
_entity_poly.entity_id
_entity_poly.type
_entity_poly.pdbx_seq_one_letter_code
_entity_poly.pdbx_strand_id
1 'polypeptide(L)'
;MKKAIFSLLWLLLIQTIATTMALETDIHAAIQAGDLTAVKKIVEKDKTAIKVPNARGRLPLHTACFEGKLDIVKYLMKKGASVTERDTSYQLTPLHFAAGNGHLEVAKFLLSQKADLNARESDNETPLYYAAALGRLPMVEFLVSQGADVNDSLSRVGNTVVSLAMERRQPEAVKLLIRLGATTKMNPRNQFPASWTLMHTAAWEAGKDLIDFLADHGVPVDQKTDGDRTPLHNACLQGNTAGARALIARGADVNAVTAAGQTPLFMAVNCGNLALAAELIGSGARVDGQYGNERRNLLHYAVIKGYGDVAGLLMEKGVAVNAKDKDGKTALDYAIQYGQTACATLLKTKGAKGSKQAVKEGLIAPMSKPLKNGQAAVWYLGHSGWAVRTSGHLLVFDYFKNGRLPDSPGLANGSILPEELKGVKVIVFASHVHGDHYMPAIFDWRKDLSDITYVMGFAPRDKEGFTQLASRESRSIGGAEITTIESNDSGQGFLVTVDGVTICHPGDHANRKRDFSGPYKEEIDFMAGLGRPIDIMFMPVTGCNFGDVVAVRMGAFYAMEKLRPRAVFPMHAGDGGQAYREFAEEARKEGIKVPVNCQDFSGDHFEITPLAAAQPAR
;
A
#
# COMPACT_ATOMS: atom_id res chain seq x y z
N MET A 1 -0.40 -46.25 -50.80
CA MET A 1 -1.64 -45.48 -51.09
C MET A 1 -2.76 -45.72 -50.08
N LYS A 2 -3.26 -46.94 -49.84
CA LYS A 2 -4.41 -47.19 -48.95
C LYS A 2 -4.23 -46.71 -47.49
N LYS A 3 -3.04 -46.85 -46.88
CA LYS A 3 -2.76 -46.34 -45.51
C LYS A 3 -2.69 -44.81 -45.42
N ALA A 4 -2.22 -44.14 -46.46
CA ALA A 4 -2.15 -42.68 -46.51
C ALA A 4 -3.55 -42.06 -46.67
N ILE A 5 -4.42 -42.70 -47.46
CA ILE A 5 -5.82 -42.29 -47.64
C ILE A 5 -6.61 -42.47 -46.33
N PHE A 6 -6.38 -43.56 -45.59
CA PHE A 6 -7.01 -43.77 -44.27
C PHE A 6 -6.58 -42.73 -43.24
N SER A 7 -5.28 -42.39 -43.20
CA SER A 7 -4.75 -41.36 -42.30
C SER A 7 -5.29 -39.96 -42.63
N LEU A 8 -5.40 -39.61 -43.92
CA LEU A 8 -6.00 -38.35 -44.36
C LEU A 8 -7.50 -38.29 -44.04
N LEU A 9 -8.25 -39.38 -44.24
CA LEU A 9 -9.67 -39.44 -43.91
C LEU A 9 -9.90 -39.36 -42.39
N TRP A 10 -9.00 -39.90 -41.58
CA TRP A 10 -9.05 -39.83 -40.12
C TRP A 10 -8.68 -38.44 -39.59
N LEU A 11 -7.69 -37.78 -40.19
CA LEU A 11 -7.34 -36.37 -39.93
C LEU A 11 -8.47 -35.43 -40.35
N LEU A 12 -9.08 -35.64 -41.52
CA LEU A 12 -10.26 -34.91 -41.96
C LEU A 12 -11.44 -35.17 -41.01
N LEU A 13 -11.65 -36.38 -40.52
CA LEU A 13 -12.69 -36.65 -39.52
C LEU A 13 -12.42 -35.93 -38.20
N ILE A 14 -11.18 -35.93 -37.69
CA ILE A 14 -10.78 -35.21 -36.47
C ILE A 14 -10.88 -33.70 -36.67
N GLN A 15 -10.46 -33.17 -37.83
CA GLN A 15 -10.66 -31.77 -38.18
C GLN A 15 -12.14 -31.47 -38.30
N THR A 16 -12.95 -32.31 -38.93
CA THR A 16 -14.39 -32.04 -39.09
C THR A 16 -15.09 -32.10 -37.73
N ILE A 17 -14.71 -33.02 -36.84
CA ILE A 17 -15.15 -33.07 -35.43
C ILE A 17 -14.70 -31.80 -34.68
N ALA A 18 -13.44 -31.38 -34.81
CA ALA A 18 -12.89 -30.17 -34.18
C ALA A 18 -13.51 -28.87 -34.72
N THR A 19 -13.83 -28.80 -36.02
CA THR A 19 -14.51 -27.65 -36.65
C THR A 19 -16.02 -27.67 -36.35
N THR A 20 -16.65 -28.83 -36.16
CA THR A 20 -18.02 -28.92 -35.62
C THR A 20 -18.10 -28.58 -34.13
N MET A 21 -17.05 -28.83 -33.35
CA MET A 21 -16.95 -28.33 -31.97
C MET A 21 -16.69 -26.82 -31.90
N ALA A 22 -16.19 -26.22 -32.99
CA ALA A 22 -15.91 -24.78 -33.09
C ALA A 22 -17.12 -23.92 -33.54
N LEU A 23 -18.32 -24.50 -33.66
CA LEU A 23 -19.56 -23.79 -34.03
C LEU A 23 -20.81 -24.24 -33.26
N GLU A 24 -20.65 -24.96 -32.15
CA GLU A 24 -21.72 -24.99 -31.15
C GLU A 24 -21.63 -23.70 -30.34
N THR A 25 -22.63 -22.83 -30.47
CA THR A 25 -22.77 -21.67 -29.60
C THR A 25 -22.80 -22.18 -28.16
N ASP A 26 -21.77 -21.86 -27.39
CA ASP A 26 -21.74 -22.09 -25.95
C ASP A 26 -23.01 -21.47 -25.33
N ILE A 27 -23.72 -22.23 -24.50
CA ILE A 27 -24.92 -21.76 -23.80
C ILE A 27 -24.63 -20.44 -23.06
N HIS A 28 -23.43 -20.25 -22.52
CA HIS A 28 -23.04 -19.00 -21.87
C HIS A 28 -22.96 -17.83 -22.84
N ALA A 29 -22.39 -18.02 -24.03
CA ALA A 29 -22.33 -16.98 -25.05
C ALA A 29 -23.73 -16.60 -25.55
N ALA A 30 -24.62 -17.58 -25.73
CA ALA A 30 -26.01 -17.33 -26.08
C ALA A 30 -26.75 -16.51 -24.98
N ILE A 31 -26.50 -16.82 -23.71
CA ILE A 31 -27.06 -16.09 -22.57
C ILE A 31 -26.54 -14.65 -22.52
N GLN A 32 -25.23 -14.45 -22.71
CA GLN A 32 -24.61 -13.12 -22.74
C GLN A 32 -25.19 -12.27 -23.87
N ALA A 33 -25.41 -12.86 -25.04
CA ALA A 33 -26.09 -12.20 -26.16
C ALA A 33 -27.59 -11.93 -25.89
N GLY A 34 -28.19 -12.55 -24.86
CA GLY A 34 -29.63 -12.48 -24.60
C GLY A 34 -30.48 -13.27 -25.59
N ASP A 35 -29.88 -14.21 -26.33
CA ASP A 35 -30.59 -14.99 -27.34
C ASP A 35 -31.31 -16.20 -26.70
N LEU A 36 -32.51 -15.95 -26.20
CA LEU A 36 -33.38 -16.99 -25.65
C LEU A 36 -33.68 -18.11 -26.67
N THR A 37 -33.68 -17.81 -27.97
CA THR A 37 -33.97 -18.82 -29.00
C THR A 37 -32.81 -19.79 -29.16
N ALA A 38 -31.57 -19.29 -29.18
CA ALA A 38 -30.38 -20.14 -29.16
C ALA A 38 -30.30 -20.95 -27.86
N VAL A 39 -30.53 -20.31 -26.69
CA VAL A 39 -30.56 -21.04 -25.41
C VAL A 39 -31.59 -22.15 -25.42
N LYS A 40 -32.80 -21.92 -25.95
CA LYS A 40 -33.83 -22.96 -26.10
C LYS A 40 -33.35 -24.13 -26.94
N LYS A 41 -32.80 -23.85 -28.13
CA LYS A 41 -32.27 -24.88 -29.05
C LYS A 41 -31.17 -25.72 -28.40
N ILE A 42 -30.24 -25.08 -27.69
CA ILE A 42 -29.14 -25.77 -26.99
C ILE A 42 -29.69 -26.71 -25.91
N VAL A 43 -30.59 -26.20 -25.04
CA VAL A 43 -31.16 -26.99 -23.93
C VAL A 43 -32.11 -28.11 -24.42
N GLU A 44 -32.75 -27.93 -25.57
CA GLU A 44 -33.57 -28.97 -26.21
C GLU A 44 -32.71 -30.08 -26.83
N LYS A 45 -31.54 -29.74 -27.39
CA LYS A 45 -30.57 -30.70 -27.92
C LYS A 45 -29.86 -31.45 -26.80
N ASP A 46 -29.47 -30.75 -25.74
CA ASP A 46 -28.80 -31.31 -24.57
C ASP A 46 -29.34 -30.67 -23.28
N LYS A 47 -30.14 -31.45 -22.53
CA LYS A 47 -30.70 -31.01 -21.24
C LYS A 47 -29.62 -30.78 -20.18
N THR A 48 -28.46 -31.42 -20.29
CA THR A 48 -27.37 -31.29 -19.32
C THR A 48 -26.60 -29.98 -19.47
N ALA A 49 -26.76 -29.28 -20.60
CA ALA A 49 -26.17 -27.97 -20.85
C ALA A 49 -26.49 -26.95 -19.73
N ILE A 50 -27.63 -27.06 -19.04
CA ILE A 50 -28.00 -26.17 -17.92
C ILE A 50 -27.12 -26.34 -16.67
N LYS A 51 -26.25 -27.36 -16.63
CA LYS A 51 -25.33 -27.69 -15.53
C LYS A 51 -23.85 -27.55 -15.91
N VAL A 52 -23.53 -27.10 -17.12
CA VAL A 52 -22.14 -26.94 -17.58
C VAL A 52 -21.61 -25.60 -17.07
N PRO A 53 -20.53 -25.55 -16.27
CA PRO A 53 -19.93 -24.31 -15.83
C PRO A 53 -19.03 -23.69 -16.92
N ASN A 54 -18.96 -22.37 -16.98
CA ASN A 54 -17.96 -21.66 -17.79
C ASN A 54 -16.59 -21.62 -17.11
N ALA A 55 -15.60 -21.01 -17.77
CA ALA A 55 -14.23 -20.86 -17.27
C ALA A 55 -14.10 -20.10 -15.92
N ARG A 56 -15.16 -19.40 -15.47
CA ARG A 56 -15.23 -18.73 -14.17
C ARG A 56 -16.02 -19.54 -13.14
N GLY A 57 -16.29 -20.83 -13.39
CA GLY A 57 -17.03 -21.70 -12.48
C GLY A 57 -18.53 -21.42 -12.41
N ARG A 58 -19.08 -20.57 -13.29
CA ARG A 58 -20.48 -20.14 -13.25
C ARG A 58 -21.35 -21.06 -14.11
N LEU A 59 -22.41 -21.61 -13.53
CA LEU A 59 -23.50 -22.25 -14.29
C LEU A 59 -24.30 -21.26 -15.17
N PRO A 60 -25.07 -21.75 -16.16
CA PRO A 60 -25.85 -20.91 -17.07
C PRO A 60 -26.84 -20.01 -16.33
N LEU A 61 -27.47 -20.51 -15.25
CA LEU A 61 -28.37 -19.70 -14.43
C LEU A 61 -27.65 -18.51 -13.76
N HIS A 62 -26.43 -18.72 -13.24
CA HIS A 62 -25.61 -17.63 -12.69
C HIS A 62 -25.28 -16.59 -13.76
N THR A 63 -24.94 -17.03 -14.98
CA THR A 63 -24.66 -16.14 -16.11
C THR A 63 -25.90 -15.32 -16.48
N ALA A 64 -27.07 -15.96 -16.57
CA ALA A 64 -28.31 -15.26 -16.87
C ALA A 64 -28.69 -14.22 -15.80
N CYS A 65 -28.41 -14.52 -14.53
CA CYS A 65 -28.63 -13.59 -13.42
C CYS A 65 -27.61 -12.45 -13.39
N PHE A 66 -26.34 -12.73 -13.71
CA PHE A 66 -25.29 -11.72 -13.86
C PHE A 66 -25.61 -10.73 -15.00
N GLU A 67 -26.16 -11.23 -16.11
CA GLU A 67 -26.50 -10.44 -17.30
C GLU A 67 -27.92 -9.82 -17.26
N GLY A 68 -28.70 -10.11 -16.23
CA GLY A 68 -30.05 -9.54 -16.05
C GLY A 68 -31.12 -10.07 -17.00
N LYS A 69 -30.91 -11.23 -17.63
CA LYS A 69 -31.80 -11.78 -18.66
C LYS A 69 -32.97 -12.56 -18.04
N LEU A 70 -33.99 -11.84 -17.54
CA LEU A 70 -35.10 -12.42 -16.77
C LEU A 70 -35.86 -13.53 -17.51
N ASP A 71 -36.09 -13.39 -18.81
CA ASP A 71 -36.75 -14.38 -19.65
C ASP A 71 -35.95 -15.69 -19.75
N ILE A 72 -34.63 -15.58 -19.88
CA ILE A 72 -33.70 -16.71 -19.85
C ILE A 72 -33.65 -17.34 -18.45
N VAL A 73 -33.59 -16.54 -17.38
CA VAL A 73 -33.66 -17.05 -15.98
C VAL A 73 -34.91 -17.89 -15.77
N LYS A 74 -36.09 -17.37 -16.15
CA LYS A 74 -37.37 -18.09 -16.08
C LYS A 74 -37.33 -19.39 -16.89
N TYR A 75 -36.76 -19.36 -18.09
CA TYR A 75 -36.65 -20.55 -18.94
C TYR A 75 -35.73 -21.62 -18.33
N LEU A 76 -34.53 -21.25 -17.89
CA LEU A 76 -33.56 -22.20 -17.30
C LEU A 76 -34.13 -22.86 -16.05
N MET A 77 -34.82 -22.10 -15.20
CA MET A 77 -35.49 -22.64 -14.01
C MET A 77 -36.64 -23.60 -14.36
N LYS A 78 -37.46 -23.27 -15.37
CA LYS A 78 -38.48 -24.18 -15.92
C LYS A 78 -37.87 -25.49 -16.42
N LYS A 79 -36.61 -25.48 -16.84
CA LYS A 79 -35.86 -26.67 -17.30
C LYS A 79 -35.08 -27.39 -16.19
N GLY A 80 -35.20 -26.96 -14.94
CA GLY A 80 -34.64 -27.66 -13.78
C GLY A 80 -33.37 -27.04 -13.19
N ALA A 81 -32.99 -25.82 -13.58
CA ALA A 81 -31.97 -25.07 -12.85
C ALA A 81 -32.52 -24.62 -11.47
N SER A 82 -31.76 -24.80 -10.40
CA SER A 82 -32.19 -24.45 -9.04
C SER A 82 -31.78 -23.03 -8.64
N VAL A 83 -32.61 -22.33 -7.87
CA VAL A 83 -32.23 -21.04 -7.26
C VAL A 83 -31.15 -21.17 -6.18
N THR A 84 -30.91 -22.39 -5.71
CA THR A 84 -29.92 -22.70 -4.67
C THR A 84 -28.57 -23.12 -5.23
N GLU A 85 -28.41 -23.12 -6.56
CA GLU A 85 -27.11 -23.42 -7.18
C GLU A 85 -26.01 -22.50 -6.63
N ARG A 86 -24.79 -23.04 -6.61
CA ARG A 86 -23.59 -22.36 -6.13
C ARG A 86 -22.56 -22.41 -7.26
N ASP A 87 -21.90 -21.29 -7.55
CA ASP A 87 -20.76 -21.30 -8.46
C ASP A 87 -19.57 -22.02 -7.80
N THR A 88 -18.64 -22.54 -8.61
CA THR A 88 -17.53 -23.35 -8.06
C THR A 88 -16.37 -22.53 -7.53
N SER A 89 -16.37 -21.21 -7.78
CA SER A 89 -15.27 -20.32 -7.41
C SER A 89 -15.44 -19.77 -6.00
N TYR A 90 -16.61 -19.21 -5.70
CA TYR A 90 -16.86 -18.49 -4.44
C TYR A 90 -18.10 -19.01 -3.72
N GLN A 91 -18.78 -20.04 -4.23
CA GLN A 91 -20.06 -20.49 -3.69
C GLN A 91 -21.14 -19.38 -3.76
N LEU A 92 -21.12 -18.55 -4.81
CA LEU A 92 -22.11 -17.52 -5.05
C LEU A 92 -23.41 -18.11 -5.57
N THR A 93 -24.55 -17.58 -5.12
CA THR A 93 -25.88 -17.97 -5.60
C THR A 93 -26.33 -17.10 -6.79
N PRO A 94 -27.35 -17.52 -7.56
CA PRO A 94 -28.00 -16.67 -8.55
C PRO A 94 -28.42 -15.29 -8.00
N LEU A 95 -28.86 -15.24 -6.73
CA LEU A 95 -29.28 -13.99 -6.08
C LEU A 95 -28.09 -13.05 -5.80
N HIS A 96 -26.90 -13.57 -5.46
CA HIS A 96 -25.70 -12.74 -5.34
C HIS A 96 -25.36 -12.04 -6.66
N PHE A 97 -25.39 -12.79 -7.76
CA PHE A 97 -25.11 -12.24 -9.08
C PHE A 97 -26.13 -11.17 -9.51
N ALA A 98 -27.42 -11.42 -9.28
CA ALA A 98 -28.47 -10.45 -9.57
C ALA A 98 -28.33 -9.20 -8.70
N ALA A 99 -28.04 -9.37 -7.40
CA ALA A 99 -27.91 -8.28 -6.44
C ALA A 99 -26.71 -7.37 -6.74
N GLY A 100 -25.52 -7.96 -6.91
CA GLY A 100 -24.29 -7.20 -7.21
C GLY A 100 -24.32 -6.43 -8.52
N ASN A 101 -25.07 -6.93 -9.51
CA ASN A 101 -25.25 -6.25 -10.80
C ASN A 101 -26.50 -5.35 -10.85
N GLY A 102 -27.28 -5.26 -9.78
CA GLY A 102 -28.44 -4.37 -9.69
C GLY A 102 -29.66 -4.81 -10.52
N HIS A 103 -29.75 -6.10 -10.89
CA HIS A 103 -30.85 -6.64 -11.72
C HIS A 103 -32.10 -6.91 -10.89
N LEU A 104 -32.81 -5.84 -10.54
CA LEU A 104 -33.92 -5.85 -9.59
C LEU A 104 -35.04 -6.84 -9.95
N GLU A 105 -35.46 -6.88 -11.21
CA GLU A 105 -36.53 -7.78 -11.65
C GLU A 105 -36.13 -9.26 -11.61
N VAL A 106 -34.83 -9.55 -11.81
CA VAL A 106 -34.28 -10.90 -11.60
C VAL A 106 -34.29 -11.26 -10.12
N ALA A 107 -33.83 -10.36 -9.24
CA ALA A 107 -33.83 -10.60 -7.80
C ALA A 107 -35.25 -10.83 -7.24
N LYS A 108 -36.22 -9.99 -7.64
CA LYS A 108 -37.65 -10.19 -7.31
C LYS A 108 -38.15 -11.56 -7.73
N PHE A 109 -37.84 -11.97 -8.97
CA PHE A 109 -38.22 -13.29 -9.46
C PHE A 109 -37.56 -14.41 -8.64
N LEU A 110 -36.25 -14.34 -8.39
CA LEU A 110 -35.53 -15.36 -7.62
C LEU A 110 -36.10 -15.52 -6.20
N LEU A 111 -36.40 -14.42 -5.50
CA LEU A 111 -37.04 -14.45 -4.17
C LEU A 111 -38.46 -15.04 -4.23
N SER A 112 -39.24 -14.75 -5.26
CA SER A 112 -40.55 -15.40 -5.48
C SER A 112 -40.44 -16.92 -5.66
N GLN A 113 -39.27 -17.40 -6.09
CA GLN A 113 -38.94 -18.81 -6.23
C GLN A 113 -38.22 -19.38 -5.00
N LYS A 114 -38.35 -18.70 -3.84
CA LYS A 114 -37.76 -19.11 -2.55
C LYS A 114 -36.22 -19.16 -2.55
N ALA A 115 -35.57 -18.31 -3.34
CA ALA A 115 -34.14 -18.08 -3.14
C ALA A 115 -33.88 -17.59 -1.72
N ASP A 116 -32.83 -18.09 -1.09
CA ASP A 116 -32.44 -17.66 0.25
C ASP A 116 -31.89 -16.22 0.20
N LEU A 117 -32.64 -15.29 0.80
CA LEU A 117 -32.33 -13.86 0.90
C LEU A 117 -30.98 -13.61 1.58
N ASN A 118 -30.64 -14.45 2.56
CA ASN A 118 -29.45 -14.33 3.39
C ASN A 118 -28.43 -15.43 3.06
N ALA A 119 -28.48 -15.98 1.84
CA ALA A 119 -27.51 -16.95 1.39
C ALA A 119 -26.10 -16.41 1.59
N ARG A 120 -25.20 -17.24 2.09
CA ARG A 120 -23.81 -16.88 2.34
C ARG A 120 -22.86 -17.60 1.38
N GLU A 121 -21.94 -16.84 0.80
CA GLU A 121 -20.87 -17.38 -0.04
C GLU A 121 -19.64 -17.80 0.80
N SER A 122 -18.56 -18.22 0.16
CA SER A 122 -17.34 -18.76 0.79
C SER A 122 -16.67 -17.86 1.84
N ASP A 123 -16.75 -16.55 1.65
CA ASP A 123 -16.30 -15.50 2.55
C ASP A 123 -17.44 -14.97 3.42
N ASN A 124 -18.55 -15.71 3.58
CA ASN A 124 -19.68 -15.38 4.45
C ASN A 124 -20.35 -14.02 4.11
N GLU A 125 -20.32 -13.61 2.85
CA GLU A 125 -20.99 -12.42 2.31
C GLU A 125 -22.39 -12.76 1.77
N THR A 126 -23.32 -11.80 1.82
CA THR A 126 -24.74 -11.98 1.43
C THR A 126 -25.10 -11.23 0.14
N PRO A 127 -26.27 -11.45 -0.49
CA PRO A 127 -26.71 -10.61 -1.60
C PRO A 127 -26.77 -9.10 -1.26
N LEU A 128 -27.14 -8.75 -0.02
CA LEU A 128 -27.14 -7.36 0.46
C LEU A 128 -25.72 -6.78 0.49
N TYR A 129 -24.72 -7.58 0.87
CA TYR A 129 -23.30 -7.21 0.78
C TYR A 129 -22.97 -6.71 -0.62
N TYR A 130 -23.24 -7.53 -1.65
CA TYR A 130 -22.82 -7.24 -3.03
C TYR A 130 -23.55 -6.01 -3.59
N ALA A 131 -24.83 -5.85 -3.26
CA ALA A 131 -25.60 -4.68 -3.64
C ALA A 131 -25.01 -3.39 -3.04
N ALA A 132 -24.67 -3.39 -1.74
CA ALA A 132 -24.11 -2.22 -1.07
C ALA A 132 -22.67 -1.91 -1.52
N ALA A 133 -21.81 -2.92 -1.58
CA ALA A 133 -20.41 -2.82 -1.99
C ALA A 133 -20.24 -2.26 -3.41
N LEU A 134 -21.21 -2.54 -4.30
CA LEU A 134 -21.21 -2.08 -5.69
C LEU A 134 -22.17 -0.90 -5.94
N GLY A 135 -22.68 -0.26 -4.89
CA GLY A 135 -23.49 0.96 -4.99
C GLY A 135 -24.86 0.78 -5.65
N ARG A 136 -25.46 -0.42 -5.59
CA ARG A 136 -26.75 -0.75 -6.22
C ARG A 136 -27.93 -0.30 -5.35
N LEU A 137 -28.13 1.01 -5.20
CA LEU A 137 -29.07 1.58 -4.22
C LEU A 137 -30.51 1.02 -4.29
N PRO A 138 -31.16 0.90 -5.47
CA PRO A 138 -32.51 0.33 -5.54
C PRO A 138 -32.57 -1.15 -5.11
N MET A 139 -31.48 -1.88 -5.33
CA MET A 139 -31.36 -3.27 -4.87
C MET A 139 -31.19 -3.34 -3.36
N VAL A 140 -30.39 -2.43 -2.76
CA VAL A 140 -30.24 -2.33 -1.30
C VAL A 140 -31.59 -2.07 -0.64
N GLU A 141 -32.33 -1.07 -1.10
CA GLU A 141 -33.69 -0.76 -0.60
C GLU A 141 -34.60 -1.98 -0.71
N PHE A 142 -34.59 -2.63 -1.87
CA PHE A 142 -35.41 -3.81 -2.09
C PHE A 142 -35.05 -4.95 -1.14
N LEU A 143 -33.79 -5.36 -1.04
CA LEU A 143 -33.39 -6.49 -0.19
C LEU A 143 -33.69 -6.23 1.28
N VAL A 144 -33.45 -5.01 1.78
CA VAL A 144 -33.81 -4.64 3.16
C VAL A 144 -35.33 -4.67 3.36
N SER A 145 -36.12 -4.20 2.38
CA SER A 145 -37.59 -4.28 2.44
C SER A 145 -38.12 -5.73 2.47
N GLN A 146 -37.33 -6.69 1.98
CA GLN A 146 -37.65 -8.11 2.05
C GLN A 146 -37.19 -8.78 3.36
N GLY A 147 -36.59 -8.01 4.28
CA GLY A 147 -36.15 -8.49 5.59
C GLY A 147 -34.67 -8.89 5.68
N ALA A 148 -33.82 -8.45 4.74
CA ALA A 148 -32.38 -8.61 4.88
C ALA A 148 -31.88 -7.76 6.04
N ASP A 149 -31.08 -8.34 6.94
CA ASP A 149 -30.55 -7.62 8.09
C ASP A 149 -29.43 -6.67 7.66
N VAL A 150 -29.71 -5.37 7.79
CA VAL A 150 -28.78 -4.28 7.47
C VAL A 150 -27.55 -4.26 8.40
N ASN A 151 -27.66 -4.89 9.58
CA ASN A 151 -26.63 -4.96 10.61
C ASN A 151 -25.93 -6.33 10.68
N ASP A 152 -26.19 -7.22 9.71
CA ASP A 152 -25.54 -8.53 9.71
C ASP A 152 -24.01 -8.38 9.71
N SER A 153 -23.35 -9.23 10.50
CA SER A 153 -21.90 -9.28 10.61
C SER A 153 -21.38 -10.21 9.52
N LEU A 154 -20.90 -9.62 8.44
CA LEU A 154 -20.47 -10.29 7.22
C LEU A 154 -19.00 -10.66 7.33
N SER A 155 -18.64 -11.71 6.62
CA SER A 155 -17.28 -12.21 6.50
C SER A 155 -16.59 -12.79 7.73
N ARG A 156 -15.52 -13.54 7.47
CA ARG A 156 -14.62 -14.09 8.51
C ARG A 156 -14.05 -13.00 9.42
N VAL A 157 -14.08 -11.74 8.97
CA VAL A 157 -13.53 -10.57 9.67
C VAL A 157 -14.61 -9.83 10.49
N GLY A 158 -15.90 -10.10 10.26
CA GLY A 158 -17.00 -9.51 11.02
C GLY A 158 -17.39 -8.09 10.59
N ASN A 159 -17.16 -7.74 9.33
CA ASN A 159 -17.52 -6.44 8.77
C ASN A 159 -19.05 -6.26 8.68
N THR A 160 -19.55 -5.07 9.01
CA THR A 160 -20.96 -4.68 8.75
C THR A 160 -21.16 -4.28 7.29
N VAL A 161 -22.39 -4.35 6.75
CA VAL A 161 -22.71 -3.88 5.39
C VAL A 161 -22.22 -2.43 5.17
N VAL A 162 -22.40 -1.56 6.18
CA VAL A 162 -22.01 -0.14 6.10
C VAL A 162 -20.50 0.07 6.08
N SER A 163 -19.72 -0.70 6.87
CA SER A 163 -18.25 -0.57 6.86
C SER A 163 -17.64 -1.01 5.53
N LEU A 164 -18.27 -1.94 4.83
CA LEU A 164 -17.83 -2.37 3.50
C LEU A 164 -18.21 -1.36 2.42
N ALA A 165 -19.41 -0.77 2.49
CA ALA A 165 -19.78 0.31 1.59
C ALA A 165 -18.80 1.50 1.73
N MET A 166 -18.29 1.76 2.93
CA MET A 166 -17.20 2.72 3.15
C MET A 166 -15.92 2.31 2.42
N GLU A 167 -15.41 1.09 2.66
CA GLU A 167 -14.17 0.58 2.03
C GLU A 167 -14.24 0.59 0.50
N ARG A 168 -15.42 0.30 -0.06
CA ARG A 168 -15.68 0.33 -1.50
C ARG A 168 -16.00 1.72 -2.06
N ARG A 169 -15.87 2.76 -1.23
CA ARG A 169 -16.06 4.18 -1.58
C ARG A 169 -17.45 4.46 -2.17
N GLN A 170 -18.48 3.91 -1.54
CA GLN A 170 -19.89 4.07 -1.93
C GLN A 170 -20.64 4.98 -0.93
N PRO A 171 -20.41 6.31 -0.93
CA PRO A 171 -20.98 7.22 0.07
C PRO A 171 -22.52 7.23 0.07
N GLU A 172 -23.16 7.11 -1.10
CA GLU A 172 -24.62 7.08 -1.18
C GLU A 172 -25.21 5.77 -0.65
N ALA A 173 -24.51 4.65 -0.80
CA ALA A 173 -24.90 3.39 -0.19
C ALA A 173 -24.78 3.47 1.34
N VAL A 174 -23.71 4.08 1.86
CA VAL A 174 -23.53 4.31 3.30
C VAL A 174 -24.68 5.15 3.86
N LYS A 175 -25.00 6.27 3.21
CA LYS A 175 -26.12 7.14 3.61
C LYS A 175 -27.44 6.37 3.62
N LEU A 176 -27.71 5.60 2.56
CA LEU A 176 -28.92 4.78 2.44
C LEU A 176 -29.00 3.74 3.56
N LEU A 177 -27.94 2.98 3.81
CA LEU A 177 -27.90 1.94 4.85
C LEU A 177 -28.18 2.52 6.24
N ILE A 178 -27.60 3.67 6.57
CA ILE A 178 -27.86 4.36 7.84
C ILE A 178 -29.33 4.79 7.94
N ARG A 179 -29.92 5.34 6.87
CA ARG A 179 -31.37 5.67 6.84
C ARG A 179 -32.24 4.42 7.02
N LEU A 180 -31.76 3.26 6.58
CA LEU A 180 -32.43 1.96 6.73
C LEU A 180 -32.14 1.28 8.09
N GLY A 181 -31.44 1.96 9.01
CA GLY A 181 -31.21 1.45 10.37
C GLY A 181 -29.88 0.73 10.59
N ALA A 182 -28.91 0.91 9.69
CA ALA A 182 -27.54 0.45 9.94
C ALA A 182 -26.92 1.14 11.15
N THR A 183 -26.24 0.37 11.99
CA THR A 183 -25.43 0.88 13.10
C THR A 183 -24.29 1.73 12.57
N THR A 184 -24.02 2.84 13.23
CA THR A 184 -22.86 3.69 12.92
C THR A 184 -21.58 3.25 13.65
N LYS A 185 -21.71 2.27 14.57
CA LYS A 185 -20.59 1.67 15.28
C LYS A 185 -19.96 0.58 14.41
N MET A 186 -18.66 0.67 14.20
CA MET A 186 -17.90 -0.38 13.52
C MET A 186 -17.68 -1.58 14.44
N ASN A 187 -17.52 -2.77 13.84
CA ASN A 187 -17.10 -3.96 14.57
C ASN A 187 -15.59 -3.86 14.87
N PRO A 188 -15.15 -4.03 16.13
CA PRO A 188 -13.74 -3.96 16.50
C PRO A 188 -12.89 -5.11 15.97
N ARG A 189 -13.48 -6.16 15.36
CA ARG A 189 -12.72 -7.28 14.75
C ARG A 189 -12.04 -6.95 13.42
N ASN A 190 -12.18 -5.71 12.96
CA ASN A 190 -11.53 -5.21 11.76
C ASN A 190 -10.00 -5.10 11.95
N GLN A 191 -9.26 -4.96 10.85
CA GLN A 191 -7.81 -4.67 10.86
C GLN A 191 -7.47 -3.30 11.50
N PHE A 192 -8.49 -2.50 11.83
CA PHE A 192 -8.35 -1.20 12.47
C PHE A 192 -8.62 -1.31 13.98
N PRO A 193 -8.01 -0.43 14.81
CA PRO A 193 -8.24 -0.44 16.26
C PRO A 193 -9.74 -0.33 16.58
N ALA A 194 -10.15 -0.92 17.69
CA ALA A 194 -11.55 -0.96 18.13
C ALA A 194 -12.23 0.42 18.24
N SER A 195 -11.41 1.45 18.40
CA SER A 195 -11.79 2.86 18.52
C SER A 195 -11.95 3.59 17.16
N TRP A 196 -11.71 2.92 16.03
CA TRP A 196 -11.91 3.49 14.69
C TRP A 196 -13.41 3.65 14.37
N THR A 197 -13.79 4.75 13.72
CA THR A 197 -15.20 5.09 13.43
C THR A 197 -15.45 5.36 11.95
N LEU A 198 -16.73 5.38 11.54
CA LEU A 198 -17.13 5.84 10.20
C LEU A 198 -16.61 7.25 9.88
N MET A 199 -16.53 8.13 10.89
CA MET A 199 -15.99 9.47 10.72
C MET A 199 -14.50 9.45 10.36
N HIS A 200 -13.70 8.55 10.94
CA HIS A 200 -12.29 8.39 10.59
C HIS A 200 -12.09 7.96 9.14
N THR A 201 -12.88 6.98 8.67
CA THR A 201 -12.83 6.54 7.27
C THR A 201 -13.33 7.63 6.33
N ALA A 202 -14.42 8.33 6.68
CA ALA A 202 -14.93 9.43 5.86
C ALA A 202 -13.92 10.59 5.75
N ALA A 203 -13.23 10.93 6.84
CA ALA A 203 -12.17 11.92 6.83
C ALA A 203 -10.97 11.54 5.94
N TRP A 204 -10.68 10.24 5.83
CA TRP A 204 -9.58 9.71 5.01
C TRP A 204 -9.95 9.63 3.52
N GLU A 205 -11.17 9.19 3.20
CA GLU A 205 -11.52 8.73 1.85
C GLU A 205 -12.65 9.50 1.16
N ALA A 206 -13.48 10.22 1.92
CA ALA A 206 -14.74 10.77 1.44
C ALA A 206 -14.78 12.29 1.43
N GLY A 207 -15.77 12.84 0.74
CA GLY A 207 -16.04 14.26 0.68
C GLY A 207 -16.87 14.78 1.86
N LYS A 208 -16.94 16.12 1.95
CA LYS A 208 -17.74 16.90 2.91
C LYS A 208 -19.13 16.31 3.19
N ASP A 209 -19.87 15.92 2.14
CA ASP A 209 -21.26 15.51 2.26
C ASP A 209 -21.47 14.27 3.13
N LEU A 210 -20.52 13.33 3.13
CA LEU A 210 -20.62 12.15 3.98
C LEU A 210 -20.29 12.50 5.44
N ILE A 211 -19.29 13.36 5.68
CA ILE A 211 -18.94 13.84 7.02
C ILE A 211 -20.13 14.55 7.65
N ASP A 212 -20.75 15.47 6.90
CA ASP A 212 -21.95 16.18 7.35
C ASP A 212 -23.07 15.20 7.71
N PHE A 213 -23.36 14.26 6.81
CA PHE A 213 -24.40 13.26 7.04
C PHE A 213 -24.11 12.42 8.29
N LEU A 214 -22.87 11.95 8.48
CA LEU A 214 -22.49 11.15 9.65
C LEU A 214 -22.64 11.95 10.95
N ALA A 215 -22.23 13.22 10.95
CA ALA A 215 -22.40 14.11 12.09
C ALA A 215 -23.90 14.34 12.41
N ASP A 216 -24.75 14.52 11.40
CA ASP A 216 -26.21 14.63 11.57
C ASP A 216 -26.85 13.34 12.15
N HIS A 217 -26.20 12.19 11.97
CA HIS A 217 -26.64 10.89 12.49
C HIS A 217 -25.88 10.49 13.78
N GLY A 218 -25.32 11.47 14.50
CA GLY A 218 -24.77 11.29 15.84
C GLY A 218 -23.41 10.58 15.89
N VAL A 219 -22.69 10.46 14.75
CA VAL A 219 -21.32 9.95 14.77
C VAL A 219 -20.39 11.05 15.31
N PRO A 220 -19.63 10.79 16.39
CA PRO A 220 -18.81 11.84 17.01
C PRO A 220 -17.70 12.34 16.08
N VAL A 221 -17.58 13.66 15.98
CA VAL A 221 -16.57 14.35 15.15
C VAL A 221 -15.15 14.24 15.71
N ASP A 222 -15.01 14.09 17.02
CA ASP A 222 -13.74 14.07 17.74
C ASP A 222 -13.46 12.73 18.47
N GLN A 223 -14.14 11.65 18.08
CA GLN A 223 -13.80 10.33 18.63
C GLN A 223 -12.30 10.06 18.41
N LYS A 224 -11.60 9.68 19.47
CA LYS A 224 -10.18 9.33 19.41
C LYS A 224 -10.00 7.84 19.16
N THR A 225 -8.97 7.50 18.37
CA THR A 225 -8.43 6.13 18.28
C THR A 225 -7.56 5.80 19.50
N ASP A 226 -7.05 4.57 19.57
CA ASP A 226 -6.13 4.12 20.63
C ASP A 226 -4.80 4.91 20.64
N GLY A 227 -4.44 5.53 19.51
CA GLY A 227 -3.30 6.45 19.39
C GLY A 227 -3.69 7.93 19.55
N ASP A 228 -4.87 8.20 20.11
CA ASP A 228 -5.49 9.52 20.27
C ASP A 228 -5.67 10.32 18.96
N ARG A 229 -5.71 9.64 17.80
CA ARG A 229 -5.99 10.33 16.53
C ARG A 229 -7.48 10.63 16.44
N THR A 230 -7.82 11.84 16.00
CA THR A 230 -9.20 12.23 15.65
C THR A 230 -9.41 12.15 14.14
N PRO A 231 -10.66 12.16 13.63
CA PRO A 231 -10.94 12.29 12.21
C PRO A 231 -10.26 13.50 11.55
N LEU A 232 -10.12 14.62 12.26
CA LEU A 232 -9.45 15.80 11.72
C LEU A 232 -7.95 15.53 11.45
N HIS A 233 -7.26 14.77 12.32
CA HIS A 233 -5.89 14.33 12.04
C HIS A 233 -5.80 13.53 10.73
N ASN A 234 -6.75 12.61 10.50
CA ASN A 234 -6.81 11.79 9.29
C ASN A 234 -7.05 12.64 8.04
N ALA A 235 -8.01 13.57 8.09
CA ALA A 235 -8.26 14.48 6.98
C ALA A 235 -7.00 15.31 6.66
N CYS A 236 -6.29 15.78 7.68
CA CYS A 236 -5.08 16.56 7.49
C CYS A 236 -3.91 15.75 6.93
N LEU A 237 -3.71 14.53 7.41
CA LEU A 237 -2.68 13.61 6.91
C LEU A 237 -2.92 13.22 5.44
N GLN A 238 -4.18 13.05 5.04
CA GLN A 238 -4.56 12.77 3.65
C GLN A 238 -4.61 14.00 2.75
N GLY A 239 -4.52 15.21 3.31
CA GLY A 239 -4.74 16.45 2.57
C GLY A 239 -6.19 16.63 2.09
N ASN A 240 -7.16 15.92 2.69
CA ASN A 240 -8.58 16.08 2.43
C ASN A 240 -9.09 17.42 2.97
N THR A 241 -8.81 18.48 2.23
CA THR A 241 -9.07 19.85 2.68
C THR A 241 -10.58 20.10 2.83
N ALA A 242 -11.40 19.58 1.90
CA ALA A 242 -12.86 19.69 1.98
C ALA A 242 -13.43 18.98 3.22
N GLY A 243 -12.92 17.78 3.52
CA GLY A 243 -13.32 17.05 4.72
C GLY A 243 -12.86 17.71 6.01
N ALA A 244 -11.64 18.26 6.03
CA ALA A 244 -11.16 19.03 7.18
C ALA A 244 -12.06 20.24 7.47
N ARG A 245 -12.46 21.04 6.45
CA ARG A 245 -13.40 22.15 6.69
C ARG A 245 -14.73 21.68 7.25
N ALA A 246 -15.24 20.57 6.72
CA ALA A 246 -16.50 20.01 7.18
C ALA A 246 -16.41 19.64 8.67
N LEU A 247 -15.35 18.97 9.09
CA LEU A 247 -15.10 18.63 10.49
C LEU A 247 -14.98 19.88 11.36
N ILE A 248 -14.21 20.88 10.94
CA ILE A 248 -14.06 22.17 11.66
C ILE A 248 -15.41 22.87 11.80
N ALA A 249 -16.20 22.95 10.72
CA ALA A 249 -17.54 23.55 10.74
C ALA A 249 -18.51 22.79 11.66
N ARG A 250 -18.29 21.48 11.87
CA ARG A 250 -19.02 20.63 12.82
C ARG A 250 -18.44 20.66 14.24
N GLY A 251 -17.46 21.53 14.51
CA GLY A 251 -16.91 21.76 15.85
C GLY A 251 -15.76 20.85 16.25
N ALA A 252 -15.07 20.21 15.30
CA ALA A 252 -13.89 19.40 15.60
C ALA A 252 -12.79 20.24 16.28
N ASP A 253 -12.16 19.68 17.31
CA ASP A 253 -11.04 20.31 18.01
C ASP A 253 -9.80 20.40 17.11
N VAL A 254 -9.56 21.61 16.57
CA VAL A 254 -8.40 21.95 15.74
C VAL A 254 -7.06 21.80 16.45
N ASN A 255 -7.06 21.72 17.78
CA ASN A 255 -5.87 21.61 18.63
C ASN A 255 -5.77 20.26 19.34
N ALA A 256 -6.60 19.28 18.97
CA ALA A 256 -6.50 17.93 19.49
C ALA A 256 -5.07 17.39 19.29
N VAL A 257 -4.61 16.55 20.22
CA VAL A 257 -3.28 15.93 20.14
C VAL A 257 -3.38 14.41 20.16
N THR A 258 -2.55 13.78 19.32
CA THR A 258 -2.31 12.33 19.37
C THR A 258 -1.49 11.94 20.61
N ALA A 259 -1.32 10.64 20.84
CA ALA A 259 -0.47 10.13 21.92
C ALA A 259 1.01 10.55 21.76
N ALA A 260 1.42 10.87 20.52
CA ALA A 260 2.75 11.41 20.20
C ALA A 260 2.81 12.96 20.27
N GLY A 261 1.75 13.62 20.74
CA GLY A 261 1.67 15.08 20.84
C GLY A 261 1.48 15.81 19.51
N GLN A 262 1.13 15.11 18.43
CA GLN A 262 0.95 15.71 17.11
C GLN A 262 -0.43 16.34 16.99
N THR A 263 -0.52 17.54 16.39
CA THR A 263 -1.78 18.25 16.13
C THR A 263 -2.25 18.06 14.68
N PRO A 264 -3.50 18.41 14.33
CA PRO A 264 -3.94 18.49 12.93
C PRO A 264 -3.06 19.44 12.09
N LEU A 265 -2.65 20.57 12.67
CA LEU A 265 -1.76 21.52 11.98
C LEU A 265 -0.38 20.90 11.71
N PHE A 266 0.17 20.13 12.66
CA PHE A 266 1.38 19.37 12.41
C PHE A 266 1.25 18.44 11.21
N MET A 267 0.14 17.69 11.10
CA MET A 267 -0.10 16.78 9.97
C MET A 267 -0.12 17.55 8.65
N ALA A 268 -0.85 18.67 8.57
CA ALA A 268 -0.93 19.50 7.38
C ALA A 268 0.45 20.06 6.97
N VAL A 269 1.25 20.53 7.93
CA VAL A 269 2.61 21.03 7.70
C VAL A 269 3.55 19.90 7.25
N ASN A 270 3.48 18.74 7.90
CA ASN A 270 4.31 17.58 7.57
C ASN A 270 4.03 17.02 6.17
N CYS A 271 2.81 17.21 5.65
CA CYS A 271 2.41 16.86 4.30
C CYS A 271 2.62 18.00 3.27
N GLY A 272 3.06 19.17 3.71
CA GLY A 272 3.29 20.33 2.83
C GLY A 272 2.02 20.98 2.28
N ASN A 273 0.86 20.78 2.91
CA ASN A 273 -0.42 21.32 2.45
C ASN A 273 -0.63 22.76 2.95
N LEU A 274 -0.18 23.74 2.15
CA LEU A 274 -0.27 25.17 2.46
C LEU A 274 -1.70 25.64 2.74
N ALA A 275 -2.64 25.28 1.86
CA ALA A 275 -4.02 25.75 1.95
C ALA A 275 -4.70 25.27 3.24
N LEU A 276 -4.52 23.99 3.56
CA LEU A 276 -5.06 23.42 4.78
C LEU A 276 -4.37 23.95 6.04
N ALA A 277 -3.05 24.15 6.01
CA ALA A 277 -2.33 24.76 7.13
C ALA A 277 -2.84 26.19 7.40
N ALA A 278 -3.04 27.00 6.36
CA ALA A 278 -3.62 28.34 6.47
C ALA A 278 -5.04 28.32 7.06
N GLU A 279 -5.86 27.36 6.62
CA GLU A 279 -7.23 27.19 7.11
C GLU A 279 -7.28 26.79 8.59
N LEU A 280 -6.45 25.82 9.01
CA LEU A 280 -6.34 25.41 10.41
C LEU A 280 -5.91 26.58 11.30
N ILE A 281 -4.90 27.33 10.89
CA ILE A 281 -4.44 28.53 11.62
C ILE A 281 -5.56 29.57 11.70
N GLY A 282 -6.26 29.83 10.59
CA GLY A 282 -7.42 30.73 10.56
C GLY A 282 -8.58 30.27 11.44
N SER A 283 -8.66 28.97 11.71
CA SER A 283 -9.65 28.34 12.59
C SER A 283 -9.19 28.21 14.04
N GLY A 284 -8.04 28.78 14.41
CA GLY A 284 -7.54 28.81 15.79
C GLY A 284 -6.55 27.70 16.16
N ALA A 285 -5.94 27.03 15.18
CA ALA A 285 -4.86 26.08 15.44
C ALA A 285 -3.62 26.80 16.01
N ARG A 286 -3.06 26.24 17.07
CA ARG A 286 -1.86 26.74 17.75
C ARG A 286 -0.61 26.46 16.92
N VAL A 287 0.22 27.49 16.75
CA VAL A 287 1.45 27.43 15.95
C VAL A 287 2.71 27.22 16.77
N ASP A 288 2.61 27.30 18.09
CA ASP A 288 3.71 27.22 19.06
C ASP A 288 4.03 25.78 19.53
N GLY A 289 3.36 24.78 18.95
CA GLY A 289 3.58 23.37 19.26
C GLY A 289 5.03 22.90 19.05
N GLN A 290 5.50 22.06 19.97
CA GLN A 290 6.74 21.31 19.87
C GLN A 290 6.43 19.82 19.81
N TYR A 291 7.13 19.10 18.92
CA TYR A 291 6.81 17.72 18.57
C TYR A 291 8.01 16.80 18.75
N GLY A 292 7.70 15.55 19.11
CA GLY A 292 8.67 14.51 19.37
C GLY A 292 9.56 14.79 20.59
N ASN A 293 10.43 13.84 20.89
CA ASN A 293 11.44 14.00 21.92
C ASN A 293 12.49 15.05 21.55
N GLU A 294 12.62 15.32 20.25
CA GLU A 294 13.48 16.34 19.67
C GLU A 294 13.02 17.77 19.96
N ARG A 295 11.78 17.99 20.44
CA ARG A 295 11.23 19.33 20.73
C ARG A 295 11.30 20.28 19.53
N ARG A 296 11.13 19.75 18.33
CA ARG A 296 11.12 20.52 17.08
C ARG A 296 9.77 21.22 16.92
N ASN A 297 9.77 22.49 16.50
CA ASN A 297 8.52 23.19 16.15
C ASN A 297 8.14 22.96 14.68
N LEU A 298 6.96 23.46 14.27
CA LEU A 298 6.44 23.32 12.90
C LEU A 298 7.43 23.79 11.81
N LEU A 299 8.17 24.88 12.08
CA LEU A 299 9.12 25.44 11.10
C LEU A 299 10.30 24.51 10.84
N HIS A 300 10.75 23.75 11.83
CA HIS A 300 11.78 22.72 11.62
C HIS A 300 11.30 21.69 10.59
N TYR A 301 10.09 21.14 10.77
CA TYR A 301 9.55 20.11 9.88
C TYR A 301 9.30 20.63 8.45
N ALA A 302 8.71 21.81 8.30
CA ALA A 302 8.48 22.43 7.00
C ALA A 302 9.80 22.60 6.23
N VAL A 303 10.86 23.05 6.92
CA VAL A 303 12.16 23.32 6.32
C VAL A 303 12.93 22.05 6.02
N ILE A 304 12.94 21.07 6.92
CA ILE A 304 13.59 19.77 6.69
C ILE A 304 13.04 19.11 5.43
N LYS A 305 11.72 19.19 5.21
CA LYS A 305 11.04 18.67 4.02
C LYS A 305 11.04 19.63 2.82
N GLY A 306 11.65 20.81 2.92
CA GLY A 306 11.82 21.74 1.81
C GLY A 306 10.53 22.43 1.34
N TYR A 307 9.55 22.64 2.23
CA TYR A 307 8.29 23.33 1.95
C TYR A 307 8.38 24.83 2.28
N GLY A 308 8.97 25.62 1.37
CA GLY A 308 9.30 27.02 1.60
C GLY A 308 8.09 27.93 1.73
N ASP A 309 7.01 27.68 1.01
CA ASP A 309 5.75 28.42 1.14
C ASP A 309 5.06 28.17 2.48
N VAL A 310 5.03 26.93 2.96
CA VAL A 310 4.52 26.56 4.30
C VAL A 310 5.40 27.20 5.37
N ALA A 311 6.73 27.15 5.22
CA ALA A 311 7.64 27.85 6.11
C ALA A 311 7.35 29.36 6.14
N GLY A 312 7.11 29.97 4.97
CA GLY A 312 6.70 31.36 4.81
C GLY A 312 5.45 31.71 5.60
N LEU A 313 4.38 30.92 5.44
CA LEU A 313 3.14 31.05 6.19
C LEU A 313 3.40 30.95 7.71
N LEU A 314 4.14 29.94 8.16
CA LEU A 314 4.41 29.74 9.59
C LEU A 314 5.15 30.93 10.20
N MET A 315 6.13 31.50 9.48
CA MET A 315 6.83 32.71 9.94
C MET A 315 5.91 33.94 9.97
N GLU A 316 5.04 34.11 8.96
CA GLU A 316 4.03 35.17 8.96
C GLU A 316 3.09 35.06 10.17
N LYS A 317 2.72 33.84 10.54
CA LYS A 317 1.81 33.55 11.66
C LYS A 317 2.49 33.47 13.02
N GLY A 318 3.76 33.88 13.12
CA GLY A 318 4.44 34.07 14.41
C GLY A 318 5.10 32.83 14.99
N VAL A 319 5.35 31.78 14.21
CA VAL A 319 6.20 30.68 14.66
C VAL A 319 7.60 31.20 14.94
N ALA A 320 8.15 30.84 16.10
CA ALA A 320 9.47 31.29 16.53
C ALA A 320 10.56 30.81 15.56
N VAL A 321 11.09 31.74 14.76
CA VAL A 321 12.06 31.49 13.68
C VAL A 321 13.38 30.91 14.18
N ASN A 322 13.82 31.37 15.36
CA ASN A 322 15.08 30.99 15.99
C ASN A 322 14.89 30.00 17.15
N ALA A 323 13.73 29.33 17.21
CA ALA A 323 13.53 28.25 18.18
C ALA A 323 14.60 27.18 17.98
N LYS A 324 15.06 26.62 19.11
CA LYS A 324 16.01 25.54 19.13
C LYS A 324 15.32 24.25 19.52
N ASP A 325 15.70 23.17 18.84
CA ASP A 325 15.32 21.82 19.24
C ASP A 325 16.15 21.34 20.44
N LYS A 326 15.98 20.08 20.87
CA LYS A 326 16.70 19.49 22.01
C LYS A 326 18.22 19.52 21.84
N ASP A 327 18.70 19.47 20.60
CA ASP A 327 20.12 19.40 20.24
C ASP A 327 20.71 20.81 20.04
N GLY A 328 19.88 21.85 20.17
CA GLY A 328 20.28 23.25 20.03
C GLY A 328 20.25 23.77 18.59
N LYS A 329 19.75 22.97 17.64
CA LYS A 329 19.66 23.32 16.22
C LYS A 329 18.41 24.15 15.94
N THR A 330 18.54 25.10 15.02
CA THR A 330 17.47 25.94 14.50
C THR A 330 16.97 25.42 13.15
N ALA A 331 15.82 25.93 12.69
CA ALA A 331 15.34 25.64 11.34
C ALA A 331 16.36 26.05 10.25
N LEU A 332 17.13 27.13 10.45
CA LEU A 332 18.18 27.52 9.49
C LEU A 332 19.32 26.51 9.45
N ASP A 333 19.70 25.93 10.59
CA ASP A 333 20.74 24.90 10.63
C ASP A 333 20.31 23.68 9.82
N TYR A 334 19.04 23.27 9.93
CA TYR A 334 18.47 22.20 9.12
C TYR A 334 18.35 22.55 7.64
N ALA A 335 17.97 23.78 7.30
CA ALA A 335 17.95 24.23 5.91
C ALA A 335 19.32 24.09 5.25
N ILE A 336 20.38 24.46 5.97
CA ILE A 336 21.76 24.33 5.50
C ILE A 336 22.18 22.85 5.44
N GLN A 337 21.85 22.07 6.48
CA GLN A 337 22.19 20.65 6.58
C GLN A 337 21.64 19.84 5.40
N TYR A 338 20.38 20.05 5.05
CA TYR A 338 19.67 19.33 3.98
C TYR A 338 19.72 20.05 2.62
N GLY A 339 20.52 21.11 2.47
CA GLY A 339 20.69 21.80 1.18
C GLY A 339 19.44 22.54 0.68
N GLN A 340 18.54 22.95 1.58
CA GLN A 340 17.28 23.61 1.28
C GLN A 340 17.50 25.11 1.00
N THR A 341 18.12 25.42 -0.13
CA THR A 341 18.59 26.78 -0.46
C THR A 341 17.47 27.83 -0.48
N ALA A 342 16.29 27.47 -1.00
CA ALA A 342 15.12 28.34 -0.99
C ALA A 342 14.65 28.66 0.44
N CYS A 343 14.49 27.63 1.27
CA CYS A 343 14.13 27.79 2.69
C CYS A 343 15.20 28.58 3.47
N ALA A 344 16.48 28.28 3.25
CA ALA A 344 17.59 28.98 3.91
C ALA A 344 17.61 30.47 3.55
N THR A 345 17.39 30.80 2.28
CA THR A 345 17.30 32.19 1.80
C THR A 345 16.11 32.89 2.46
N LEU A 346 14.94 32.27 2.43
CA LEU A 346 13.72 32.80 3.04
C LEU A 346 13.92 33.07 4.54
N LEU A 347 14.44 32.09 5.29
CA LEU A 347 14.73 32.22 6.72
C LEU A 347 15.67 33.40 7.00
N LYS A 348 16.77 33.53 6.23
CA LYS A 348 17.72 34.66 6.36
C LYS A 348 17.05 36.01 6.13
N THR A 349 16.19 36.14 5.10
CA THR A 349 15.45 37.39 4.85
C THR A 349 14.49 37.77 5.98
N LYS A 350 14.06 36.80 6.79
CA LYS A 350 13.20 37.00 7.97
C LYS A 350 13.99 37.09 9.29
N GLY A 351 15.31 37.28 9.22
CA GLY A 351 16.16 37.49 10.40
C GLY A 351 16.50 36.23 11.17
N ALA A 352 16.37 35.04 10.55
CA ALA A 352 16.85 33.80 11.14
C ALA A 352 18.36 33.85 11.36
N LYS A 353 18.81 33.35 12.51
CA LYS A 353 20.21 33.21 12.88
C LYS A 353 20.49 31.73 13.10
N GLY A 354 21.56 31.23 12.49
CA GLY A 354 22.03 29.86 12.74
C GLY A 354 22.42 29.70 14.21
N SER A 355 22.49 28.45 14.67
CA SER A 355 23.06 28.19 15.98
C SER A 355 24.57 28.47 15.97
N LYS A 356 25.18 28.52 17.16
CA LYS A 356 26.65 28.60 17.29
C LYS A 356 27.35 27.26 16.97
N GLN A 357 26.60 26.21 16.67
CA GLN A 357 27.15 24.90 16.38
C GLN A 357 27.60 24.83 14.93
N ALA A 358 28.67 24.08 14.66
CA ALA A 358 29.06 23.77 13.30
C ALA A 358 27.94 22.93 12.64
N VAL A 359 27.28 23.50 11.63
CA VAL A 359 26.43 22.74 10.74
C VAL A 359 27.35 21.92 9.84
N LYS A 360 27.13 20.61 9.73
CA LYS A 360 27.82 19.80 8.72
C LYS A 360 27.22 20.16 7.35
N GLU A 361 27.71 21.24 6.75
CA GLU A 361 27.36 21.65 5.38
C GLU A 361 27.70 20.51 4.41
N GLY A 362 26.85 20.27 3.42
CA GLY A 362 27.12 19.25 2.40
C GLY A 362 27.08 17.82 2.94
N LEU A 363 26.25 17.55 3.96
CA LEU A 363 25.85 16.21 4.39
C LEU A 363 25.09 15.43 3.31
N ILE A 364 25.29 15.73 2.03
CA ILE A 364 24.80 14.95 0.89
C ILE A 364 26.01 14.89 -0.05
N ALA A 365 26.66 13.73 -0.11
CA ALA A 365 27.69 13.53 -1.12
C ALA A 365 27.07 13.71 -2.52
N PRO A 366 27.70 14.49 -3.43
CA PRO A 366 27.23 14.59 -4.80
C PRO A 366 27.15 13.18 -5.40
N MET A 367 26.05 12.84 -6.09
CA MET A 367 25.93 11.56 -6.78
C MET A 367 27.07 11.34 -7.81
N SER A 368 27.68 12.43 -8.27
CA SER A 368 28.84 12.47 -9.15
C SER A 368 30.19 12.19 -8.48
N LYS A 369 30.26 12.10 -7.14
CA LYS A 369 31.50 11.80 -6.41
C LYS A 369 31.98 10.39 -6.82
N PRO A 370 33.21 10.24 -7.35
CA PRO A 370 33.72 8.93 -7.73
C PRO A 370 33.88 7.99 -6.52
N LEU A 371 33.46 6.74 -6.68
CA LEU A 371 33.62 5.66 -5.68
C LEU A 371 34.54 4.57 -6.23
N LYS A 372 35.33 3.96 -5.35
CA LYS A 372 36.17 2.79 -5.68
C LYS A 372 35.39 1.48 -5.54
N ASN A 373 35.89 0.41 -6.13
CA ASN A 373 35.33 -0.93 -5.93
C ASN A 373 35.24 -1.27 -4.42
N GLY A 374 34.09 -1.79 -3.98
CA GLY A 374 33.80 -2.07 -2.57
C GLY A 374 33.38 -0.87 -1.72
N GLN A 375 33.34 0.35 -2.29
CA GLN A 375 32.74 1.52 -1.66
C GLN A 375 31.27 1.68 -2.05
N ALA A 376 30.47 2.15 -1.11
CA ALA A 376 29.09 2.55 -1.38
C ALA A 376 28.71 3.82 -0.63
N ALA A 377 27.78 4.57 -1.20
CA ALA A 377 27.03 5.60 -0.51
C ALA A 377 25.54 5.22 -0.48
N VAL A 378 24.89 5.38 0.66
CA VAL A 378 23.54 4.87 0.93
C VAL A 378 22.66 6.05 1.34
N TRP A 379 21.52 6.25 0.68
CA TRP A 379 20.54 7.29 1.00
C TRP A 379 19.21 6.69 1.40
N TYR A 380 18.62 7.24 2.46
CA TYR A 380 17.25 6.94 2.82
C TYR A 380 16.27 7.70 1.93
N LEU A 381 15.31 7.01 1.32
CA LEU A 381 14.29 7.62 0.46
C LEU A 381 12.97 7.84 1.20
N GLY A 382 12.81 7.25 2.39
CA GLY A 382 11.58 7.30 3.18
C GLY A 382 10.90 5.93 3.27
N HIS A 383 10.13 5.72 4.33
CA HIS A 383 9.46 4.45 4.62
C HIS A 383 10.40 3.21 4.61
N SER A 384 10.42 2.44 3.52
CA SER A 384 11.31 1.30 3.27
C SER A 384 12.31 1.55 2.14
N GLY A 385 12.23 2.70 1.46
CA GLY A 385 12.99 2.98 0.26
C GLY A 385 14.42 3.39 0.54
N TRP A 386 15.35 2.88 -0.27
CA TRP A 386 16.78 3.15 -0.18
C TRP A 386 17.42 3.28 -1.55
N ALA A 387 18.41 4.16 -1.67
CA ALA A 387 19.29 4.23 -2.83
C ALA A 387 20.73 3.90 -2.41
N VAL A 388 21.41 3.05 -3.19
CA VAL A 388 22.81 2.67 -2.96
C VAL A 388 23.61 2.98 -4.21
N ARG A 389 24.53 3.95 -4.13
CA ARG A 389 25.50 4.24 -5.19
C ARG A 389 26.76 3.44 -4.95
N THR A 390 27.22 2.72 -5.95
CA THR A 390 28.51 2.03 -6.00
C THR A 390 29.40 2.64 -7.09
N SER A 391 30.59 2.09 -7.35
CA SER A 391 31.52 2.67 -8.33
C SER A 391 30.97 2.76 -9.76
N GLY A 392 30.10 1.83 -10.17
CA GLY A 392 29.50 1.77 -11.50
C GLY A 392 27.98 1.96 -11.50
N HIS A 393 27.29 1.61 -10.41
CA HIS A 393 25.82 1.46 -10.40
C HIS A 393 25.12 2.34 -9.37
N LEU A 394 23.83 2.59 -9.58
CA LEU A 394 22.89 3.06 -8.58
C LEU A 394 21.79 2.02 -8.46
N LEU A 395 21.65 1.45 -7.26
CA LEU A 395 20.57 0.53 -6.93
C LEU A 395 19.49 1.32 -6.19
N VAL A 396 18.25 1.17 -6.60
CA VAL A 396 17.10 1.83 -5.97
C VAL A 396 16.16 0.74 -5.49
N PHE A 397 15.92 0.65 -4.19
CA PHE A 397 15.04 -0.33 -3.55
C PHE A 397 13.77 0.35 -3.04
N ASP A 398 12.62 -0.27 -3.29
CA ASP A 398 11.31 0.07 -2.76
C ASP A 398 10.98 1.58 -2.80
N TYR A 399 11.18 2.18 -3.98
CA TYR A 399 10.92 3.60 -4.17
C TYR A 399 9.43 3.89 -4.21
N PHE A 400 8.98 4.60 -3.19
CA PHE A 400 7.64 5.15 -3.09
C PHE A 400 7.70 6.66 -2.89
N LYS A 401 6.92 7.38 -3.69
CA LYS A 401 6.84 8.83 -3.63
C LYS A 401 5.39 9.22 -3.42
N ASN A 402 5.08 9.65 -2.20
CA ASN A 402 3.75 10.13 -1.83
C ASN A 402 3.83 11.55 -1.28
N GLY A 403 2.77 12.32 -1.51
CA GLY A 403 2.67 13.70 -1.07
C GLY A 403 3.38 14.70 -1.98
N ARG A 404 3.48 15.94 -1.47
CA ARG A 404 4.03 17.09 -2.18
C ARG A 404 5.56 17.00 -2.24
N LEU A 405 6.13 17.31 -3.41
CA LEU A 405 7.56 17.50 -3.58
C LEU A 405 8.07 18.75 -2.82
N PRO A 406 9.30 18.72 -2.26
CA PRO A 406 9.99 19.95 -1.85
C PRO A 406 10.10 20.94 -3.02
N ASP A 407 10.35 22.21 -2.70
CA ASP A 407 10.58 23.25 -3.71
C ASP A 407 11.78 22.95 -4.61
N SER A 408 12.78 22.26 -4.06
CA SER A 408 13.98 21.77 -4.76
C SER A 408 14.14 20.26 -4.53
N PRO A 409 13.47 19.41 -5.34
CA PRO A 409 13.59 17.96 -5.20
C PRO A 409 14.97 17.45 -5.63
N GLY A 410 15.38 16.36 -5.00
CA GLY A 410 16.65 15.68 -5.27
C GLY A 410 16.99 14.73 -4.12
N LEU A 411 18.10 13.99 -4.26
CA LEU A 411 18.50 12.97 -3.27
C LEU A 411 18.65 13.54 -1.86
N ALA A 412 18.96 14.83 -1.75
CA ALA A 412 18.98 15.61 -0.51
C ALA A 412 17.72 15.49 0.35
N ASN A 413 16.59 15.18 -0.29
CA ASN A 413 15.26 15.05 0.29
C ASN A 413 14.67 13.65 0.07
N GLY A 414 15.51 12.67 -0.27
CA GLY A 414 15.10 11.31 -0.63
C GLY A 414 14.25 11.22 -1.91
N SER A 415 14.16 12.30 -2.67
CA SER A 415 13.54 12.28 -4.00
C SER A 415 14.58 11.90 -5.04
N ILE A 416 14.21 11.08 -6.02
CA ILE A 416 15.11 10.76 -7.13
C ILE A 416 14.59 11.46 -8.38
N LEU A 417 15.45 12.26 -9.00
CA LEU A 417 15.19 12.90 -10.28
C LEU A 417 15.96 12.16 -11.39
N PRO A 418 15.32 11.73 -12.48
CA PRO A 418 16.01 11.08 -13.59
C PRO A 418 17.20 11.89 -14.14
N GLU A 419 17.12 13.22 -14.10
CA GLU A 419 18.19 14.11 -14.55
C GLU A 419 19.48 13.94 -13.72
N GLU A 420 19.36 13.63 -12.43
CA GLU A 420 20.50 13.34 -11.54
C GLU A 420 21.14 12.00 -11.88
N LEU A 421 20.42 11.09 -12.56
CA LEU A 421 20.86 9.73 -12.87
C LEU A 421 21.54 9.58 -14.24
N LYS A 422 21.67 10.66 -15.01
CA LYS A 422 22.26 10.60 -16.35
C LYS A 422 23.70 10.10 -16.32
N GLY A 423 24.00 9.10 -17.15
CA GLY A 423 25.32 8.48 -17.24
C GLY A 423 25.62 7.48 -16.11
N VAL A 424 24.63 7.14 -15.28
CA VAL A 424 24.72 6.11 -14.24
C VAL A 424 23.93 4.87 -14.68
N LYS A 425 24.48 3.67 -14.43
CA LYS A 425 23.72 2.43 -14.59
C LYS A 425 22.76 2.26 -13.43
N VAL A 426 21.46 2.22 -13.71
CA VAL A 426 20.44 2.17 -12.67
C VAL A 426 19.78 0.79 -12.63
N ILE A 427 19.68 0.20 -11.44
CA ILE A 427 18.90 -1.02 -11.23
C ILE A 427 17.84 -0.73 -10.16
N VAL A 428 16.59 -0.83 -10.55
CA VAL A 428 15.43 -0.63 -9.68
C VAL A 428 14.93 -1.98 -9.19
N PHE A 429 14.73 -2.08 -7.89
CA PHE A 429 14.16 -3.22 -7.18
C PHE A 429 12.86 -2.81 -6.51
N ALA A 430 11.82 -3.63 -6.68
CA ALA A 430 10.62 -3.54 -5.87
C ALA A 430 10.29 -4.91 -5.31
N SER A 431 10.28 -5.02 -3.98
CA SER A 431 10.19 -6.30 -3.30
C SER A 431 8.78 -6.90 -3.39
N HIS A 432 7.71 -6.11 -3.29
CA HIS A 432 6.34 -6.63 -3.18
C HIS A 432 5.24 -5.64 -3.65
N VAL A 433 3.98 -6.11 -3.69
CA VAL A 433 2.87 -5.44 -4.43
C VAL A 433 2.06 -4.41 -3.62
N HIS A 434 2.27 -4.28 -2.32
CA HIS A 434 1.53 -3.29 -1.51
C HIS A 434 1.87 -1.86 -1.96
N GLY A 435 0.84 -1.02 -2.04
CA GLY A 435 0.86 0.25 -2.77
C GLY A 435 1.74 1.36 -2.18
N ASP A 436 2.50 1.07 -1.12
CA ASP A 436 3.40 1.96 -0.38
C ASP A 436 4.89 1.61 -0.53
N HIS A 437 5.22 0.57 -1.31
CA HIS A 437 6.61 0.13 -1.55
C HIS A 437 7.08 0.32 -2.99
N TYR A 438 6.16 0.65 -3.89
CA TYR A 438 6.46 0.84 -5.28
C TYR A 438 5.47 1.81 -5.92
N MET A 439 6.00 2.79 -6.64
CA MET A 439 5.19 3.70 -7.45
C MET A 439 5.25 3.33 -8.94
N PRO A 440 4.11 3.02 -9.60
CA PRO A 440 4.07 2.63 -11.01
C PRO A 440 4.71 3.60 -12.02
N ALA A 441 4.85 4.87 -11.64
CA ALA A 441 5.47 5.91 -12.45
C ALA A 441 7.00 5.80 -12.53
N ILE A 442 7.66 4.98 -11.68
CA ILE A 442 9.12 4.79 -11.79
C ILE A 442 9.52 4.20 -13.16
N PHE A 443 8.64 3.43 -13.80
CA PHE A 443 8.85 2.89 -15.15
C PHE A 443 8.97 3.98 -16.23
N ASP A 444 8.42 5.18 -15.98
CA ASP A 444 8.53 6.30 -16.91
C ASP A 444 9.98 6.83 -17.01
N TRP A 445 10.85 6.53 -16.04
CA TRP A 445 12.25 6.94 -16.08
C TRP A 445 13.02 6.39 -17.29
N ARG A 446 12.52 5.33 -17.96
CA ARG A 446 13.09 4.84 -19.22
C ARG A 446 13.05 5.86 -20.35
N LYS A 447 12.18 6.87 -20.27
CA LYS A 447 12.11 7.95 -21.25
C LYS A 447 13.35 8.84 -21.17
N ASP A 448 13.89 9.00 -19.97
CA ASP A 448 14.99 9.93 -19.66
C ASP A 448 16.33 9.21 -19.44
N LEU A 449 16.30 7.90 -19.17
CA LEU A 449 17.46 7.07 -18.86
C LEU A 449 17.58 5.89 -19.81
N SER A 450 18.73 5.82 -20.49
CA SER A 450 19.03 4.75 -21.46
C SER A 450 19.58 3.47 -20.83
N ASP A 451 20.13 3.52 -19.61
CA ASP A 451 20.74 2.38 -18.92
C ASP A 451 20.07 2.15 -17.56
N ILE A 452 18.80 1.71 -17.62
CA ILE A 452 17.97 1.41 -16.46
C ILE A 452 17.34 0.03 -16.58
N THR A 453 17.45 -0.77 -15.52
CA THR A 453 16.89 -2.12 -15.43
C THR A 453 15.94 -2.23 -14.24
N TYR A 454 14.91 -3.07 -14.36
CA TYR A 454 13.87 -3.24 -13.34
C TYR A 454 13.80 -4.72 -12.96
N VAL A 455 13.95 -5.01 -11.68
CA VAL A 455 13.90 -6.35 -11.09
C VAL A 455 12.80 -6.36 -10.03
N MET A 456 11.77 -7.19 -10.23
CA MET A 456 10.56 -7.15 -9.41
C MET A 456 10.37 -8.47 -8.67
N GLY A 457 10.02 -8.41 -7.39
CA GLY A 457 9.63 -9.56 -6.57
C GLY A 457 8.19 -10.02 -6.81
N PHE A 458 7.44 -9.29 -7.63
CA PHE A 458 6.05 -9.57 -8.02
C PHE A 458 5.84 -9.21 -9.49
N ALA A 459 4.67 -9.55 -10.03
CA ALA A 459 4.25 -9.15 -11.38
C ALA A 459 3.31 -7.92 -11.30
N PRO A 460 3.79 -6.70 -11.59
CA PRO A 460 2.93 -5.51 -11.60
C PRO A 460 1.92 -5.62 -12.74
N ARG A 461 0.65 -5.26 -12.45
CA ARG A 461 -0.38 -5.17 -13.49
C ARG A 461 -0.05 -4.07 -14.49
N ASP A 462 -0.31 -4.34 -15.77
CA ASP A 462 -0.22 -3.36 -16.87
C ASP A 462 1.16 -2.68 -17.03
N LYS A 463 2.25 -3.38 -16.67
CA LYS A 463 3.63 -2.93 -16.87
C LYS A 463 4.44 -3.98 -17.63
N GLU A 464 5.44 -3.54 -18.37
CA GLU A 464 6.29 -4.40 -19.21
C GLU A 464 7.79 -4.07 -19.08
N GLY A 465 8.63 -4.99 -19.56
CA GLY A 465 10.08 -4.84 -19.63
C GLY A 465 10.78 -4.90 -18.27
N PHE A 466 10.19 -5.55 -17.27
CA PHE A 466 10.87 -5.89 -16.03
C PHE A 466 11.31 -7.36 -16.04
N THR A 467 12.26 -7.70 -15.19
CA THR A 467 12.64 -9.09 -14.91
C THR A 467 12.04 -9.51 -13.58
N GLN A 468 11.33 -10.62 -13.57
CA GLN A 468 10.90 -11.30 -12.34
C GLN A 468 11.73 -12.58 -12.18
N LEU A 469 12.13 -12.85 -10.95
CA LEU A 469 12.88 -14.04 -10.58
C LEU A 469 12.04 -14.86 -9.60
N ALA A 470 12.09 -16.19 -9.73
CA ALA A 470 11.44 -17.11 -8.79
C ALA A 470 12.19 -17.10 -7.45
N SER A 471 11.57 -17.60 -6.37
CA SER A 471 12.24 -17.71 -5.06
C SER A 471 13.53 -18.52 -5.14
N ARG A 472 14.58 -18.04 -4.47
CA ARG A 472 15.94 -18.62 -4.45
C ARG A 472 16.61 -18.74 -5.82
N GLU A 473 16.08 -18.10 -6.85
CA GLU A 473 16.73 -18.00 -8.15
C GLU A 473 17.91 -17.04 -8.09
N SER A 474 18.99 -17.36 -8.79
CA SER A 474 20.13 -16.46 -8.97
C SER A 474 20.35 -16.14 -10.45
N ARG A 475 20.49 -14.86 -10.77
CA ARG A 475 20.71 -14.39 -12.15
C ARG A 475 21.59 -13.15 -12.19
N SER A 476 22.45 -13.09 -13.21
CA SER A 476 23.20 -11.89 -13.57
C SER A 476 22.32 -10.95 -14.39
N ILE A 477 22.07 -9.74 -13.90
CA ILE A 477 21.22 -8.74 -14.56
C ILE A 477 21.87 -7.38 -14.40
N GLY A 478 22.07 -6.65 -15.50
CA GLY A 478 22.57 -5.27 -15.46
C GLY A 478 23.96 -5.11 -14.83
N GLY A 479 24.79 -6.17 -14.80
CA GLY A 479 26.09 -6.16 -14.14
C GLY A 479 26.07 -6.50 -12.65
N ALA A 480 24.90 -6.88 -12.11
CA ALA A 480 24.73 -7.32 -10.73
C ALA A 480 24.34 -8.81 -10.66
N GLU A 481 24.92 -9.54 -9.70
CA GLU A 481 24.51 -10.90 -9.35
C GLU A 481 23.40 -10.84 -8.31
N ILE A 482 22.18 -11.18 -8.71
CA ILE A 482 20.97 -11.06 -7.90
C ILE A 482 20.47 -12.44 -7.53
N THR A 483 20.29 -12.67 -6.23
CA THR A 483 19.64 -13.86 -5.67
C THR A 483 18.36 -13.41 -4.96
N THR A 484 17.22 -13.98 -5.30
CA THR A 484 15.95 -13.74 -4.60
C THR A 484 15.83 -14.59 -3.34
N ILE A 485 15.06 -14.09 -2.39
CA ILE A 485 14.79 -14.74 -1.10
C ILE A 485 13.28 -14.78 -0.93
N GLU A 486 12.75 -15.90 -0.44
CA GLU A 486 11.32 -16.00 -0.19
C GLU A 486 10.92 -14.98 0.87
N SER A 487 9.83 -14.26 0.63
CA SER A 487 9.24 -13.41 1.65
C SER A 487 7.98 -14.05 2.21
N ASN A 488 7.68 -13.79 3.48
CA ASN A 488 6.44 -14.24 4.12
C ASN A 488 5.27 -13.28 3.86
N ASP A 489 5.40 -12.48 2.80
CA ASP A 489 4.44 -11.52 2.32
C ASP A 489 4.17 -11.76 0.81
N SER A 490 3.66 -10.76 0.08
CA SER A 490 3.27 -10.84 -1.32
C SER A 490 4.40 -10.68 -2.37
N GLY A 491 5.67 -10.82 -1.99
CA GLY A 491 6.81 -10.53 -2.86
C GLY A 491 8.07 -11.37 -2.64
N GLN A 492 9.24 -10.78 -2.89
CA GLN A 492 10.57 -11.39 -2.74
C GLN A 492 11.57 -10.40 -2.15
N GLY A 493 12.48 -10.89 -1.31
CA GLY A 493 13.70 -10.17 -0.94
C GLY A 493 14.82 -10.34 -1.97
N PHE A 494 15.87 -9.54 -1.86
CA PHE A 494 17.02 -9.54 -2.79
C PHE A 494 18.35 -9.56 -2.04
N LEU A 495 19.25 -10.45 -2.48
CA LEU A 495 20.67 -10.42 -2.17
C LEU A 495 21.44 -10.10 -3.44
N VAL A 496 22.04 -8.91 -3.49
CA VAL A 496 22.63 -8.32 -4.70
C VAL A 496 24.14 -8.13 -4.49
N THR A 497 24.98 -8.66 -5.38
CA THR A 497 26.40 -8.30 -5.44
C THR A 497 26.67 -7.50 -6.70
N VAL A 498 27.26 -6.31 -6.54
CA VAL A 498 27.66 -5.45 -7.66
C VAL A 498 28.83 -4.56 -7.22
N ASP A 499 29.79 -4.31 -8.11
CA ASP A 499 30.93 -3.41 -7.86
C ASP A 499 31.70 -3.69 -6.54
N GLY A 500 31.80 -4.98 -6.19
CA GLY A 500 32.48 -5.43 -4.96
C GLY A 500 31.72 -5.15 -3.66
N VAL A 501 30.42 -4.83 -3.74
CA VAL A 501 29.53 -4.61 -2.59
C VAL A 501 28.39 -5.62 -2.62
N THR A 502 28.11 -6.25 -1.48
CA THR A 502 26.97 -7.15 -1.30
C THR A 502 25.89 -6.52 -0.43
N ILE A 503 24.67 -6.47 -0.94
CA ILE A 503 23.52 -5.77 -0.36
C ILE A 503 22.40 -6.79 -0.13
N CYS A 504 21.86 -6.83 1.08
CA CYS A 504 20.67 -7.60 1.42
C CYS A 504 19.49 -6.65 1.66
N HIS A 505 18.46 -6.78 0.83
CA HIS A 505 17.19 -6.09 0.99
C HIS A 505 16.08 -7.14 1.17
N PRO A 506 15.64 -7.44 2.40
CA PRO A 506 14.68 -8.50 2.65
C PRO A 506 13.24 -8.16 2.22
N GLY A 507 12.95 -6.91 1.84
CA GLY A 507 11.58 -6.44 1.68
C GLY A 507 10.86 -6.44 3.04
N ASP A 508 9.57 -6.78 3.05
CA ASP A 508 8.75 -6.96 4.27
C ASP A 508 9.00 -8.28 4.99
N HIS A 509 10.02 -9.03 4.57
CA HIS A 509 10.33 -10.29 5.19
C HIS A 509 10.87 -10.09 6.61
N ALA A 510 10.02 -10.37 7.59
CA ALA A 510 10.32 -10.21 9.01
C ALA A 510 9.81 -11.42 9.81
N ASN A 511 10.43 -11.68 10.96
CA ASN A 511 9.90 -12.70 11.87
C ASN A 511 8.58 -12.22 12.49
N ARG A 512 7.49 -12.96 12.26
CA ARG A 512 6.15 -12.60 12.73
C ARG A 512 5.74 -13.27 14.04
N LYS A 513 6.51 -14.26 14.52
CA LYS A 513 6.16 -15.06 15.70
C LYS A 513 7.38 -15.31 16.58
N ARG A 514 7.19 -15.23 17.90
CA ARG A 514 8.29 -15.39 18.88
C ARG A 514 8.91 -16.78 18.88
N ASP A 515 8.19 -17.79 18.39
CA ASP A 515 8.68 -19.16 18.25
C ASP A 515 9.43 -19.42 16.92
N PHE A 516 9.62 -18.39 16.10
CA PHE A 516 10.24 -18.47 14.76
C PHE A 516 9.50 -19.37 13.76
N SER A 517 8.23 -19.72 14.01
CA SER A 517 7.47 -20.51 13.04
C SER A 517 7.15 -19.69 11.77
N GLY A 518 7.44 -20.28 10.60
CA GLY A 518 7.30 -19.65 9.29
C GLY A 518 8.65 -19.57 8.55
N PRO A 519 8.66 -19.05 7.30
CA PRO A 519 9.81 -19.20 6.42
C PRO A 519 11.01 -18.31 6.81
N TYR A 520 10.83 -17.35 7.71
CA TYR A 520 11.85 -16.35 8.03
C TYR A 520 13.20 -16.94 8.45
N LYS A 521 13.18 -17.88 9.40
CA LYS A 521 14.41 -18.47 9.91
C LYS A 521 15.14 -19.26 8.81
N GLU A 522 14.39 -20.00 8.00
CA GLU A 522 14.92 -20.84 6.93
C GLU A 522 15.58 -20.01 5.83
N GLU A 523 15.03 -18.84 5.51
CA GLU A 523 15.61 -17.92 4.52
C GLU A 523 16.88 -17.24 5.02
N ILE A 524 16.94 -16.86 6.31
CA ILE A 524 18.18 -16.37 6.92
C ILE A 524 19.26 -17.46 6.91
N ASP A 525 18.90 -18.70 7.24
CA ASP A 525 19.84 -19.83 7.24
C ASP A 525 20.30 -20.17 5.81
N PHE A 526 19.41 -20.10 4.82
CA PHE A 526 19.76 -20.24 3.40
C PHE A 526 20.78 -19.19 2.98
N MET A 527 20.54 -17.91 3.27
CA MET A 527 21.49 -16.84 2.97
C MET A 527 22.85 -17.05 3.64
N ALA A 528 22.86 -17.47 4.91
CA ALA A 528 24.09 -17.80 5.62
C ALA A 528 24.86 -18.95 4.94
N GLY A 529 24.14 -19.95 4.43
CA GLY A 529 24.68 -21.08 3.67
C GLY A 529 25.33 -20.71 2.34
N LEU A 530 25.00 -19.55 1.75
CA LEU A 530 25.64 -19.05 0.53
C LEU A 530 27.09 -18.59 0.76
N GLY A 531 27.48 -18.34 2.01
CA GLY A 531 28.86 -17.94 2.37
C GLY A 531 29.29 -16.58 1.82
N ARG A 532 28.34 -15.73 1.37
CA ARG A 532 28.62 -14.39 0.84
C ARG A 532 28.65 -13.37 2.00
N PRO A 533 29.75 -12.62 2.20
CA PRO A 533 29.76 -11.55 3.18
C PRO A 533 28.75 -10.47 2.77
N ILE A 534 27.99 -9.94 3.72
CA ILE A 534 27.01 -8.88 3.48
C ILE A 534 27.59 -7.55 3.94
N ASP A 535 27.72 -6.58 3.04
CA ASP A 535 28.23 -5.26 3.37
C ASP A 535 27.13 -4.34 3.91
N ILE A 536 25.95 -4.40 3.30
CA ILE A 536 24.80 -3.55 3.61
C ILE A 536 23.59 -4.45 3.81
N MET A 537 22.93 -4.33 4.95
CA MET A 537 21.68 -5.03 5.22
C MET A 537 20.59 -4.05 5.61
N PHE A 538 19.50 -4.02 4.85
CA PHE A 538 18.27 -3.35 5.25
C PHE A 538 17.44 -4.28 6.13
N MET A 539 16.74 -3.75 7.14
CA MET A 539 16.02 -4.59 8.10
C MET A 539 14.71 -3.94 8.59
N PRO A 540 13.55 -4.60 8.48
CA PRO A 540 12.34 -4.18 9.17
C PRO A 540 12.54 -4.22 10.68
N VAL A 541 12.31 -3.10 11.38
CA VAL A 541 12.45 -3.04 12.86
C VAL A 541 11.15 -2.70 13.59
N THR A 542 10.25 -2.12 12.84
CA THR A 542 8.82 -1.95 13.09
C THR A 542 8.15 -2.33 11.78
N GLY A 543 6.83 -2.36 11.65
CA GLY A 543 6.35 -2.29 10.27
C GLY A 543 4.90 -2.50 9.97
N CYS A 544 4.67 -2.67 8.67
CA CYS A 544 3.38 -2.63 8.02
C CYS A 544 2.55 -3.83 8.47
N ASN A 545 1.58 -3.61 9.37
CA ASN A 545 0.73 -4.65 9.95
C ASN A 545 1.46 -5.76 10.74
N PHE A 546 2.69 -5.53 11.24
CA PHE A 546 3.33 -6.50 12.15
C PHE A 546 2.74 -6.37 13.56
N GLY A 547 1.85 -7.30 13.91
CA GLY A 547 1.15 -7.27 15.20
C GLY A 547 2.01 -7.50 16.44
N ASP A 548 3.19 -8.11 16.31
CA ASP A 548 4.11 -8.38 17.43
C ASP A 548 5.53 -7.85 17.15
N VAL A 549 5.79 -6.61 17.57
CA VAL A 549 7.08 -5.93 17.38
C VAL A 549 8.23 -6.67 18.07
N VAL A 550 7.96 -7.42 19.14
CA VAL A 550 8.99 -8.22 19.83
C VAL A 550 9.46 -9.35 18.93
N ALA A 551 8.54 -10.04 18.24
CA ALA A 551 8.90 -11.09 17.30
C ALA A 551 9.77 -10.56 16.14
N VAL A 552 9.43 -9.38 15.60
CA VAL A 552 10.21 -8.71 14.55
C VAL A 552 11.63 -8.44 15.04
N ARG A 553 11.79 -7.89 16.24
CA ARG A 553 13.10 -7.61 16.85
C ARG A 553 13.93 -8.87 17.07
N MET A 554 13.32 -9.95 17.57
CA MET A 554 13.99 -11.26 17.71
C MET A 554 14.52 -11.76 16.36
N GLY A 555 13.73 -11.61 15.29
CA GLY A 555 14.15 -11.96 13.94
C GLY A 555 15.30 -11.11 13.41
N ALA A 556 15.23 -9.79 13.63
CA ALA A 556 16.28 -8.86 13.22
C ALA A 556 17.62 -9.20 13.91
N PHE A 557 17.60 -9.43 15.23
CA PHE A 557 18.80 -9.80 15.98
C PHE A 557 19.36 -11.16 15.52
N TYR A 558 18.50 -12.17 15.30
CA TYR A 558 18.92 -13.45 14.74
C TYR A 558 19.66 -13.29 13.41
N ALA A 559 19.11 -12.48 12.49
CA ALA A 559 19.72 -12.23 11.20
C ALA A 559 21.08 -11.50 11.33
N MET A 560 21.16 -10.49 12.21
CA MET A 560 22.40 -9.77 12.47
C MET A 560 23.51 -10.68 13.01
N GLU A 561 23.19 -11.63 13.89
CA GLU A 561 24.16 -12.59 14.44
C GLU A 561 24.60 -13.64 13.42
N LYS A 562 23.66 -14.13 12.62
CA LYS A 562 23.90 -15.19 11.63
C LYS A 562 24.66 -14.68 10.42
N LEU A 563 24.22 -13.57 9.85
CA LEU A 563 24.76 -13.02 8.60
C LEU A 563 25.94 -12.07 8.83
N ARG A 564 26.05 -11.50 10.04
CA ARG A 564 27.13 -10.59 10.45
C ARG A 564 27.43 -9.49 9.40
N PRO A 565 26.40 -8.73 8.97
CA PRO A 565 26.61 -7.71 7.96
C PRO A 565 27.56 -6.61 8.47
N ARG A 566 28.27 -5.94 7.57
CA ARG A 566 29.16 -4.83 7.94
C ARG A 566 28.39 -3.62 8.48
N ALA A 567 27.22 -3.35 7.93
CA ALA A 567 26.34 -2.27 8.38
C ALA A 567 24.87 -2.66 8.22
N VAL A 568 24.05 -2.27 9.21
CA VAL A 568 22.59 -2.44 9.19
C VAL A 568 21.90 -1.08 9.08
N PHE A 569 20.85 -1.05 8.28
CA PHE A 569 19.99 0.10 8.03
C PHE A 569 18.55 -0.29 8.35
N PRO A 570 17.99 0.20 9.47
CA PRO A 570 16.65 -0.16 9.88
C PRO A 570 15.60 0.53 8.99
N MET A 571 14.45 -0.11 8.75
CA MET A 571 13.37 0.44 7.93
C MET A 571 11.99 0.13 8.55
N HIS A 572 10.93 0.67 7.93
CA HIS A 572 9.52 0.53 8.32
C HIS A 572 9.11 1.18 9.67
N ALA A 573 9.80 2.23 10.11
CA ALA A 573 9.33 3.07 11.22
C ALA A 573 8.69 4.40 10.79
N GLY A 574 8.41 4.54 9.49
CA GLY A 574 8.04 5.82 8.89
C GLY A 574 9.18 6.85 9.01
N ASP A 575 8.86 8.14 8.92
CA ASP A 575 9.79 9.26 9.14
C ASP A 575 10.14 9.45 10.66
N GLY A 576 10.10 8.36 11.42
CA GLY A 576 10.25 8.34 12.88
C GLY A 576 11.62 7.82 13.30
N GLY A 577 12.68 8.61 13.11
CA GLY A 577 14.07 8.21 13.46
C GLY A 577 14.29 7.76 14.91
N GLN A 578 13.37 8.10 15.82
CA GLN A 578 13.39 7.64 17.20
C GLN A 578 13.29 6.11 17.32
N ALA A 579 12.35 5.47 16.61
CA ALA A 579 12.16 4.02 16.71
C ALA A 579 13.41 3.26 16.22
N TYR A 580 14.10 3.79 15.22
CA TYR A 580 15.38 3.26 14.76
C TYR A 580 16.46 3.37 15.84
N ARG A 581 16.54 4.50 16.55
CA ARG A 581 17.49 4.68 17.67
C ARG A 581 17.20 3.73 18.84
N GLU A 582 15.94 3.58 19.22
CA GLU A 582 15.52 2.65 20.27
C GLU A 582 15.91 1.21 19.91
N PHE A 583 15.62 0.78 18.68
CA PHE A 583 16.06 -0.51 18.15
C PHE A 583 17.59 -0.67 18.23
N ALA A 584 18.36 0.34 17.82
CA ALA A 584 19.81 0.31 17.88
C ALA A 584 20.37 0.28 19.32
N GLU A 585 19.69 0.90 20.28
CA GLU A 585 20.03 0.81 21.70
C GLU A 585 19.75 -0.57 22.28
N GLU A 586 18.62 -1.17 21.92
CA GLU A 586 18.29 -2.53 22.33
C GLU A 586 19.24 -3.56 21.75
N ALA A 587 19.56 -3.48 20.45
CA ALA A 587 20.56 -4.34 19.82
C ALA A 587 21.90 -4.31 20.59
N ARG A 588 22.33 -3.12 21.02
CA ARG A 588 23.54 -2.94 21.83
C ARG A 588 23.42 -3.59 23.22
N LYS A 589 22.27 -3.49 23.87
CA LYS A 589 22.00 -4.12 25.18
C LYS A 589 22.03 -5.65 25.08
N GLU A 590 21.55 -6.20 23.96
CA GLU A 590 21.60 -7.64 23.65
C GLU A 590 22.98 -8.13 23.19
N GLY A 591 24.00 -7.25 23.16
CA GLY A 591 25.37 -7.62 22.81
C GLY A 591 25.68 -7.70 21.31
N ILE A 592 24.76 -7.24 20.46
CA ILE A 592 24.97 -7.19 19.01
C ILE A 592 26.04 -6.14 18.68
N LYS A 593 27.11 -6.59 18.02
CA LYS A 593 28.28 -5.74 17.67
C LYS A 593 28.17 -5.08 16.29
N VAL A 594 27.20 -5.47 15.49
CA VAL A 594 26.99 -4.94 14.14
C VAL A 594 26.54 -3.48 14.23
N PRO A 595 27.17 -2.55 13.50
CA PRO A 595 26.74 -1.15 13.46
C PRO A 595 25.33 -0.99 12.89
N VAL A 596 24.45 -0.33 13.64
CA VAL A 596 23.10 0.06 13.20
C VAL A 596 23.07 1.56 12.90
N ASN A 597 22.89 1.91 11.63
CA ASN A 597 22.91 3.29 11.15
C ASN A 597 21.47 3.82 11.09
N CYS A 598 21.13 4.74 12.00
CA CYS A 598 19.78 5.28 12.12
C CYS A 598 19.65 6.61 11.38
N GLN A 599 18.67 6.68 10.49
CA GLN A 599 18.24 7.86 9.77
C GLN A 599 17.09 8.58 10.51
N ASP A 600 16.98 9.88 10.33
CA ASP A 600 15.87 10.70 10.83
C ASP A 600 14.90 11.09 9.71
N PHE A 601 15.43 11.47 8.54
CA PHE A 601 14.64 12.03 7.45
C PHE A 601 15.09 11.50 6.08
N SER A 602 14.16 11.48 5.12
CA SER A 602 14.48 11.24 3.72
C SER A 602 15.59 12.18 3.26
N GLY A 603 16.62 11.58 2.63
CA GLY A 603 17.83 12.25 2.20
C GLY A 603 19.02 12.11 3.13
N ASP A 604 18.83 11.63 4.36
CA ASP A 604 19.94 11.18 5.21
C ASP A 604 20.77 10.11 4.48
N HIS A 605 22.09 10.22 4.60
CA HIS A 605 23.01 9.35 3.87
C HIS A 605 24.18 8.85 4.73
N PHE A 606 24.79 7.78 4.25
CA PHE A 606 25.86 7.06 4.93
C PHE A 606 26.91 6.60 3.92
N GLU A 607 28.18 6.68 4.28
CA GLU A 607 29.28 6.14 3.47
C GLU A 607 29.73 4.79 4.03
N ILE A 608 29.94 3.83 3.14
CA ILE A 608 30.46 2.51 3.46
C ILE A 608 31.81 2.34 2.78
N THR A 609 32.85 2.18 3.59
CA THR A 609 34.22 1.98 3.13
C THR A 609 34.54 0.49 3.00
N PRO A 610 35.48 0.09 2.11
CA PRO A 610 35.89 -1.30 1.99
C PRO A 610 36.53 -1.76 3.31
N LEU A 611 36.38 -3.04 3.63
CA LEU A 611 37.19 -3.63 4.69
C LEU A 611 38.67 -3.47 4.33
N ALA A 612 39.50 -3.05 5.30
CA ALA A 612 40.94 -3.10 5.11
C ALA A 612 41.30 -4.52 4.66
N ALA A 613 42.07 -4.65 3.58
CA ALA A 613 42.56 -5.95 3.14
C ALA A 613 43.17 -6.62 4.37
N ALA A 614 42.66 -7.79 4.76
CA ALA A 614 43.26 -8.57 5.83
C ALA A 614 44.74 -8.68 5.49
N GLN A 615 45.62 -8.14 6.34
CA GLN A 615 47.04 -8.38 6.16
C GLN A 615 47.21 -9.90 6.08
N PRO A 616 47.86 -10.41 5.03
CA PRO A 616 48.14 -11.84 4.98
C PRO A 616 48.88 -12.19 6.28
N ALA A 617 48.34 -13.17 7.00
CA ALA A 617 48.96 -13.67 8.22
C ALA A 617 50.44 -13.98 7.89
N ARG A 618 51.35 -13.33 8.63
CA ARG A 618 52.79 -13.56 8.49
C ARG A 618 53.16 -14.96 8.97
#